data_AF-A0A1E7IUH4-F1
#
_entry.id   AF-A0A1E7IUH4-F1
#
_cell.length_a   1.000
_cell.length_b   1.000
_cell.length_c   1.000
_cell.angle_alpha   90.00
_cell.angle_beta   90.00
_cell.angle_gamma   90.00
#
_symmetry.space_group_name_H-M   'P 1'
#
loop_
_entity.id
_entity.type
_entity.pdbx_description
1 polymer ?
#
loop_
_entity_poly.entity_id
_entity_poly.type
_entity_poly.pdbx_seq_one_letter_code
_entity_poly.pdbx_strand_id
1 'polypeptide(L)'
;MEKKGGIVGFTGIFRGLVADVKDGSKVVFTGSVAVCTPFIELLAYTVRDRGFDMLYVPKAVASEARQIKEIKGVGYSAVDEKGDPNGADAVVVLGGLAMPKFGCAPEDVNSLIEEISAGKNPKIVGVGFMNIFEKAGWDKKIKFDTVMDTTMEAVVK
;
A
#
# COMPACT_ATOMS: atom_id res chain seq x y z
N MET A 1 18.75 4.15 -11.15
CA MET A 1 18.18 3.52 -9.93
C MET A 1 19.06 2.37 -9.53
N GLU A 2 19.42 2.30 -8.24
CA GLU A 2 20.17 1.17 -7.69
C GLU A 2 19.22 -0.04 -7.54
N LYS A 3 19.51 -1.15 -8.24
CA LYS A 3 18.67 -2.35 -8.21
C LYS A 3 18.97 -3.13 -6.92
N LYS A 4 18.05 -3.09 -5.96
CA LYS A 4 18.14 -3.89 -4.73
C LYS A 4 17.29 -5.14 -4.89
N GLY A 5 17.86 -6.31 -4.58
CA GLY A 5 17.22 -7.61 -4.78
C GLY A 5 16.61 -8.20 -3.50
N GLY A 6 15.68 -9.15 -3.70
CA GLY A 6 15.10 -9.94 -2.62
C GLY A 6 14.26 -9.14 -1.61
N ILE A 7 13.93 -9.78 -0.50
CA ILE A 7 13.07 -9.19 0.55
C ILE A 7 13.70 -7.94 1.18
N VAL A 8 15.02 -7.94 1.38
CA VAL A 8 15.76 -6.78 1.92
C VAL A 8 15.68 -5.58 0.97
N GLY A 9 15.80 -5.82 -0.33
CA GLY A 9 15.62 -4.77 -1.34
C GLY A 9 14.19 -4.23 -1.35
N PHE A 10 13.19 -5.11 -1.40
CA PHE A 10 11.77 -4.74 -1.40
C PHE A 10 11.38 -3.91 -0.18
N THR A 11 11.68 -4.40 1.02
CA THR A 11 11.36 -3.71 2.28
C THR A 11 12.20 -2.44 2.47
N GLY A 12 13.50 -2.48 2.15
CA GLY A 12 14.39 -1.33 2.26
C GLY A 12 14.02 -0.18 1.33
N ILE A 13 13.60 -0.47 0.10
CA ILE A 13 13.09 0.55 -0.84
C ILE A 13 11.80 1.15 -0.30
N PHE A 14 10.82 0.33 0.09
CA PHE A 14 9.57 0.84 0.63
C PHE A 14 9.79 1.78 1.83
N ARG A 15 10.66 1.38 2.78
CA ARG A 15 11.02 2.23 3.91
C ARG A 15 11.56 3.60 3.48
N GLY A 16 12.38 3.64 2.43
CA GLY A 16 12.89 4.89 1.87
C GLY A 16 11.81 5.74 1.20
N LEU A 17 10.82 5.12 0.55
CA LEU A 17 9.71 5.82 -0.11
C LEU A 17 8.79 6.55 0.85
N VAL A 18 8.72 6.11 2.11
CA VAL A 18 7.92 6.75 3.17
C VAL A 18 8.78 7.46 4.23
N ALA A 19 10.05 7.76 3.91
CA ALA A 19 10.97 8.37 4.86
C ALA A 19 10.62 9.83 5.20
N ASP A 20 10.00 10.55 4.27
CA ASP A 20 9.53 11.93 4.39
C ASP A 20 8.13 12.06 5.01
N VAL A 21 7.40 10.94 5.18
CA VAL A 21 6.16 10.90 5.95
C VAL A 21 6.51 11.02 7.43
N LYS A 22 5.87 11.91 8.18
CA LYS A 22 6.20 12.18 9.59
C LYS A 22 5.88 10.98 10.50
N ASP A 23 6.73 10.70 11.48
CA ASP A 23 6.42 9.70 12.52
C ASP A 23 5.07 9.97 13.20
N GLY A 24 4.33 8.91 13.52
CA GLY A 24 2.98 9.02 14.07
C GLY A 24 1.87 9.35 13.05
N SER A 25 2.22 9.57 11.77
CA SER A 25 1.23 9.84 10.72
C SER A 25 0.30 8.68 10.42
N LYS A 26 -0.84 9.00 9.82
CA LYS A 26 -1.79 8.01 9.32
C LYS A 26 -1.39 7.52 7.93
N VAL A 27 -1.17 6.22 7.78
CA VAL A 27 -0.81 5.55 6.53
C VAL A 27 -1.89 4.55 6.15
N VAL A 28 -2.55 4.80 5.02
CA VAL A 28 -3.64 3.94 4.53
C VAL A 28 -3.13 3.09 3.37
N PHE A 29 -3.14 1.77 3.54
CA PHE A 29 -2.87 0.82 2.49
C PHE A 29 -4.18 0.46 1.78
N THR A 30 -4.17 0.39 0.45
CA THR A 30 -5.30 -0.12 -0.33
C THR A 30 -4.81 -1.18 -1.31
N GLY A 31 -5.56 -2.29 -1.40
CA GLY A 31 -5.09 -3.49 -2.07
C GLY A 31 -6.19 -4.52 -2.27
N SER A 32 -5.97 -5.44 -3.20
CA SER A 32 -6.86 -6.57 -3.44
C SER A 32 -6.79 -7.59 -2.30
N VAL A 33 -7.96 -8.00 -1.78
CA VAL A 33 -8.09 -9.00 -0.71
C VAL A 33 -7.51 -10.38 -1.07
N ALA A 34 -7.34 -10.68 -2.36
CA ALA A 34 -6.88 -11.99 -2.81
C ALA A 34 -5.38 -12.21 -2.59
N VAL A 35 -4.58 -11.16 -2.72
CA VAL A 35 -3.11 -11.28 -2.79
C VAL A 35 -2.35 -10.19 -2.04
N CYS A 36 -2.97 -9.03 -1.79
CA CYS A 36 -2.23 -7.87 -1.28
C CYS A 36 -2.03 -7.90 0.23
N THR A 37 -2.94 -8.50 1.00
CA THR A 37 -2.91 -8.46 2.47
C THR A 37 -1.56 -8.92 3.05
N PRO A 38 -0.95 -10.04 2.63
CA PRO A 38 0.36 -10.45 3.16
C PRO A 38 1.48 -9.45 2.86
N PHE A 39 1.43 -8.76 1.71
CA PHE A 39 2.40 -7.71 1.39
C PHE A 39 2.17 -6.47 2.23
N ILE A 40 0.91 -6.07 2.46
CA ILE A 40 0.57 -4.94 3.35
C ILE A 40 1.13 -5.20 4.75
N GLU A 41 0.94 -6.40 5.29
CA GLU A 41 1.43 -6.78 6.61
C GLU A 41 2.97 -6.77 6.68
N LEU A 42 3.65 -7.25 5.65
CA LEU A 42 5.11 -7.18 5.54
C LEU A 42 5.61 -5.72 5.46
N LEU A 43 4.95 -4.87 4.68
CA LEU A 43 5.29 -3.46 4.54
C LEU A 43 5.01 -2.67 5.83
N ALA A 44 3.92 -2.98 6.54
CA ALA A 44 3.61 -2.42 7.85
C ALA A 44 4.71 -2.78 8.87
N TYR A 45 5.14 -4.04 8.91
CA TYR A 45 6.25 -4.48 9.78
C TYR A 45 7.57 -3.75 9.47
N THR A 46 7.80 -3.40 8.20
CA THR A 46 9.01 -2.70 7.74
C THR A 46 9.16 -1.31 8.36
N VAL A 47 8.04 -0.68 8.75
CA VAL A 47 7.98 0.68 9.31
C VAL A 47 7.47 0.69 10.76
N ARG A 48 7.51 -0.45 11.45
CA ARG A 48 7.01 -0.64 12.82
C ARG A 48 7.54 0.37 13.85
N ASP A 49 8.76 0.85 13.67
CA ASP A 49 9.43 1.82 14.55
C ASP A 49 9.01 3.28 14.31
N ARG A 50 8.24 3.55 13.25
CA ARG A 50 7.78 4.90 12.89
C ARG A 50 6.53 5.35 13.65
N GLY A 51 5.89 4.44 14.39
CA GLY A 51 4.68 4.73 15.16
C GLY A 51 3.46 5.13 14.31
N PHE A 52 3.42 4.76 13.03
CA PHE A 52 2.30 5.10 12.15
C PHE A 52 0.97 4.49 12.61
N ASP A 53 -0.11 5.25 12.45
CA ASP A 53 -1.48 4.73 12.48
C ASP A 53 -1.78 4.10 11.13
N MET A 54 -1.80 2.76 11.07
CA MET A 54 -1.85 2.01 9.82
C MET A 54 -3.21 1.35 9.63
N LEU A 55 -3.82 1.60 8.47
CA LEU A 55 -5.10 1.01 8.08
C LEU A 55 -4.98 0.27 6.75
N TYR A 56 -5.74 -0.81 6.62
CA TYR A 56 -6.00 -1.48 5.35
C TYR A 56 -7.41 -1.16 4.86
N VAL A 57 -7.53 -0.54 3.69
CA VAL A 57 -8.77 -0.34 2.96
C VAL A 57 -8.86 -1.36 1.82
N PRO A 58 -9.63 -2.44 1.97
CA PRO A 58 -9.75 -3.46 0.93
C PRO A 58 -10.52 -2.93 -0.28
N LYS A 59 -10.03 -3.25 -1.49
CA LYS A 59 -10.70 -2.94 -2.78
C LYS A 59 -11.03 -1.46 -2.99
N ALA A 60 -10.31 -0.57 -2.32
CA ALA A 60 -10.58 0.86 -2.31
C ALA A 60 -11.97 1.27 -1.80
N VAL A 61 -12.55 0.50 -0.86
CA VAL A 61 -13.84 0.82 -0.23
C VAL A 61 -13.61 1.36 1.19
N ALA A 62 -13.67 2.68 1.36
CA ALA A 62 -13.32 3.36 2.62
C ALA A 62 -14.07 2.82 3.85
N SER A 63 -15.36 2.51 3.71
CA SER A 63 -16.20 1.96 4.78
C SER A 63 -15.78 0.56 5.27
N GLU A 64 -14.92 -0.12 4.52
CA GLU A 64 -14.32 -1.41 4.88
C GLU A 64 -12.93 -1.29 5.50
N ALA A 65 -12.49 -0.08 5.85
CA ALA A 65 -11.21 0.13 6.53
C ALA A 65 -11.07 -0.75 7.78
N ARG A 66 -9.93 -1.44 7.87
CA ARG A 66 -9.53 -2.28 8.99
C ARG A 66 -8.20 -1.79 9.57
N GLN A 67 -8.04 -1.93 10.88
CA GLN A 67 -6.80 -1.61 11.57
C GLN A 67 -5.70 -2.62 11.19
N ILE A 68 -4.46 -2.14 11.09
CA ILE A 68 -3.26 -2.98 11.00
C ILE A 68 -2.51 -2.84 12.33
N LYS A 69 -2.39 -3.94 13.08
CA LYS A 69 -1.82 -3.92 14.44
C LYS A 69 -0.68 -4.91 14.58
N GLU A 70 0.26 -4.61 15.47
CA GLU A 70 1.21 -5.59 15.94
C GLU A 70 0.50 -6.62 16.83
N ILE A 71 0.59 -7.89 16.44
CA ILE A 71 0.14 -9.05 17.19
C ILE A 71 1.39 -9.71 17.79
N LYS A 72 1.48 -9.69 19.13
CA LYS A 72 2.62 -10.21 19.89
C LYS A 72 2.92 -11.66 19.49
N GLY A 73 4.15 -11.89 19.03
CA GLY A 73 4.62 -13.23 18.63
C GLY A 73 4.23 -13.66 17.21
N VAL A 74 3.51 -12.83 16.46
CA VAL A 74 3.10 -13.10 15.06
C VAL A 74 3.72 -12.08 14.11
N GLY A 75 3.58 -10.78 14.39
CA GLY A 75 3.99 -9.70 13.49
C GLY A 75 2.86 -8.68 13.32
N TYR A 76 2.87 -7.90 12.25
CA TYR A 76 1.76 -7.00 11.94
C TYR A 76 0.67 -7.75 11.18
N SER A 77 -0.59 -7.52 11.53
CA SER A 77 -1.74 -8.15 10.87
C SER A 77 -2.86 -7.15 10.63
N ALA A 78 -3.54 -7.28 9.49
CA ALA A 78 -4.84 -6.65 9.30
C ALA A 78 -5.87 -7.41 10.17
N VAL A 79 -6.50 -6.72 11.10
CA VAL A 79 -7.44 -7.33 12.06
C VAL A 79 -8.89 -6.96 11.72
N ASP A 80 -9.85 -7.76 12.18
CA ASP A 80 -11.27 -7.45 12.02
C ASP A 80 -11.77 -6.38 13.02
N GLU A 81 -11.03 -5.29 13.12
CA GLU A 81 -11.39 -4.08 13.85
C GLU A 81 -11.48 -2.94 12.86
N LYS A 82 -12.65 -2.28 12.81
CA LYS A 82 -12.83 -1.13 11.94
C LYS A 82 -11.92 0.02 12.35
N GLY A 83 -11.44 0.77 11.37
CA GLY A 83 -10.72 2.01 11.60
C GLY A 83 -11.27 3.14 10.74
N ASP A 84 -10.93 4.38 11.10
CA ASP A 84 -11.27 5.56 10.31
C ASP A 84 -10.12 5.92 9.37
N PRO A 85 -10.27 5.77 8.05
CA PRO A 85 -9.20 6.08 7.11
C PRO A 85 -9.05 7.58 6.85
N ASN A 86 -9.96 8.44 7.31
CA ASN A 86 -9.95 9.87 7.00
C ASN A 86 -8.74 10.61 7.56
N GLY A 87 -8.33 11.67 6.86
CA GLY A 87 -7.19 12.49 7.21
C GLY A 87 -5.84 11.79 6.99
N ALA A 88 -5.78 10.86 6.04
CA ALA A 88 -4.56 10.14 5.67
C ALA A 88 -3.43 11.12 5.31
N ASP A 89 -2.21 10.83 5.78
CA ASP A 89 -1.02 11.58 5.41
C ASP A 89 -0.25 10.87 4.27
N ALA A 90 -0.41 9.56 4.15
CA ALA A 90 0.06 8.77 3.01
C ALA A 90 -0.93 7.67 2.62
N VAL A 91 -1.02 7.39 1.32
CA VAL A 91 -1.81 6.31 0.74
C VAL A 91 -0.90 5.38 -0.05
N VAL A 92 -0.88 4.11 0.31
CA VAL A 92 -0.09 3.06 -0.37
C VAL A 92 -1.02 2.21 -1.21
N VAL A 93 -0.94 2.34 -2.53
CA VAL A 93 -1.78 1.61 -3.48
C VAL A 93 -1.02 0.38 -3.98
N LEU A 94 -1.59 -0.80 -3.78
CA LEU A 94 -0.97 -2.06 -4.20
C LEU A 94 -1.48 -2.50 -5.57
N GLY A 95 -0.55 -2.98 -6.40
CA GLY A 95 -0.77 -3.32 -7.80
C GLY A 95 -1.79 -4.43 -8.06
N GLY A 96 -2.17 -5.22 -7.06
CA GLY A 96 -3.26 -6.18 -7.18
C GLY A 96 -4.61 -5.52 -7.53
N LEU A 97 -4.79 -4.23 -7.22
CA LEU A 97 -5.98 -3.46 -7.62
C LEU A 97 -6.04 -3.19 -9.13
N ALA A 98 -4.90 -3.23 -9.82
CA ALA A 98 -4.81 -3.03 -11.27
C ALA A 98 -4.93 -4.35 -12.06
N MET A 99 -5.07 -5.49 -11.38
CA MET A 99 -5.20 -6.80 -12.04
C MET A 99 -6.62 -7.05 -12.56
N PRO A 100 -6.81 -7.56 -13.78
CA PRO A 100 -8.14 -7.74 -14.38
C PRO A 100 -9.15 -8.57 -13.57
N LYS A 101 -8.69 -9.58 -12.81
CA LYS A 101 -9.55 -10.52 -12.10
C LYS A 101 -9.91 -10.09 -10.68
N PHE A 102 -9.03 -9.34 -10.02
CA PHE A 102 -9.11 -9.07 -8.58
C PHE A 102 -9.12 -7.58 -8.24
N GLY A 103 -9.02 -6.74 -9.27
CA GLY A 103 -8.86 -5.32 -9.18
C GLY A 103 -10.17 -4.53 -9.16
N CYS A 104 -10.02 -3.23 -9.27
CA CYS A 104 -11.10 -2.25 -9.39
C CYS A 104 -10.77 -1.28 -10.53
N ALA A 105 -11.60 -0.26 -10.75
CA ALA A 105 -11.24 0.81 -11.67
C ALA A 105 -10.23 1.74 -10.98
N PRO A 106 -9.28 2.36 -11.71
CA PRO A 106 -8.40 3.38 -11.12
C PRO A 106 -9.18 4.59 -10.60
N GLU A 107 -10.36 4.85 -11.16
CA GLU A 107 -11.28 5.88 -10.70
C GLU A 107 -11.78 5.60 -9.27
N ASP A 108 -12.00 4.32 -8.90
CA ASP A 108 -12.36 3.95 -7.52
C ASP A 108 -11.24 4.30 -6.52
N VAL A 109 -9.98 4.13 -6.93
CA VAL A 109 -8.83 4.49 -6.10
C VAL A 109 -8.69 6.00 -5.97
N ASN A 110 -8.93 6.75 -7.05
CA ASN A 110 -8.94 8.21 -6.98
C ASN A 110 -10.06 8.73 -6.07
N SER A 111 -11.26 8.16 -6.16
CA SER A 111 -12.37 8.49 -5.26
C SER A 111 -12.04 8.18 -3.81
N LEU A 112 -11.42 7.02 -3.53
CA LEU A 112 -10.93 6.72 -2.19
C LEU A 112 -9.95 7.79 -1.71
N ILE A 113 -8.93 8.10 -2.50
CA ILE A 113 -7.89 9.06 -2.12
C ILE A 113 -8.53 10.41 -1.82
N GLU A 114 -9.44 10.89 -2.67
CA GLU A 114 -10.16 12.14 -2.47
C GLU A 114 -10.98 12.14 -1.17
N GLU A 115 -11.75 11.07 -0.93
CA GLU A 115 -12.56 10.90 0.28
C GLU A 115 -11.69 10.96 1.55
N ILE A 116 -10.65 10.13 1.62
CA ILE A 116 -9.86 9.96 2.84
C ILE A 116 -8.82 11.07 3.05
N SER A 117 -8.53 11.87 2.03
CA SER A 117 -7.61 13.01 2.15
C SER A 117 -8.15 14.09 3.09
N ALA A 118 -9.47 14.21 3.25
CA ALA A 118 -10.12 15.21 4.09
C ALA A 118 -9.57 16.65 3.85
N GLY A 119 -9.33 17.01 2.58
CA GLY A 119 -8.78 18.31 2.18
C GLY A 119 -7.26 18.46 2.31
N LYS A 120 -6.53 17.41 2.72
CA LYS A 120 -5.07 17.35 2.65
C LYS A 120 -4.60 16.87 1.27
N ASN A 121 -3.29 16.92 1.04
CA ASN A 121 -2.65 16.29 -0.11
C ASN A 121 -1.72 15.17 0.40
N PRO A 122 -2.23 13.93 0.58
CA PRO A 122 -1.42 12.83 1.08
C PRO A 122 -0.35 12.44 0.06
N LYS A 123 0.73 11.83 0.55
CA LYS A 123 1.71 11.18 -0.32
C LYS A 123 1.12 9.89 -0.91
N ILE A 124 1.14 9.74 -2.22
CA ILE A 124 0.59 8.57 -2.94
C ILE A 124 1.75 7.68 -3.41
N VAL A 125 1.87 6.50 -2.82
CA VAL A 125 2.93 5.51 -3.12
C VAL A 125 2.31 4.30 -3.82
N GLY A 126 2.76 4.01 -5.04
CA GLY A 126 2.41 2.78 -5.75
C GLY A 126 3.37 1.65 -5.40
N VAL A 127 2.85 0.47 -5.04
CA VAL A 127 3.65 -0.75 -4.85
C VAL A 127 3.15 -1.85 -5.79
N GLY A 128 3.89 -2.06 -6.87
CA GLY A 128 3.53 -2.96 -7.95
C GLY A 128 4.54 -4.10 -8.15
N PHE A 129 4.08 -5.11 -8.88
CA PHE A 129 4.92 -6.18 -9.37
C PHE A 129 4.79 -6.28 -10.90
N MET A 130 5.88 -6.64 -11.57
CA MET A 130 5.91 -6.97 -13.00
C MET A 130 5.34 -5.87 -13.90
N ASN A 131 5.58 -4.61 -13.52
CA ASN A 131 5.14 -3.39 -14.20
C ASN A 131 3.62 -3.25 -14.35
N ILE A 132 2.86 -3.71 -13.35
CA ILE A 132 1.39 -3.79 -13.45
C ILE A 132 0.72 -2.43 -13.64
N PHE A 133 1.19 -1.37 -12.98
CA PHE A 133 0.57 -0.05 -13.10
C PHE A 133 0.72 0.54 -14.51
N GLU A 134 1.90 0.48 -15.11
CA GLU A 134 2.11 0.94 -16.49
C GLU A 134 1.35 0.07 -17.50
N LYS A 135 1.39 -1.25 -17.32
CA LYS A 135 0.65 -2.20 -18.19
C LYS A 135 -0.86 -1.97 -18.15
N ALA A 136 -1.40 -1.58 -17.00
CA ALA A 136 -2.81 -1.24 -16.84
C ALA A 136 -3.12 0.24 -17.20
N GLY A 137 -2.11 1.06 -17.50
CA GLY A 137 -2.24 2.50 -17.77
C GLY A 137 -2.63 3.33 -16.54
N TRP A 138 -2.40 2.82 -15.33
CA TRP A 138 -2.72 3.51 -14.08
C TRP A 138 -1.72 4.60 -13.73
N ASP A 139 -0.48 4.49 -14.19
CA ASP A 139 0.57 5.51 -14.09
C ASP A 139 0.15 6.86 -14.70
N LYS A 140 -0.79 6.85 -15.64
CA LYS A 140 -1.35 8.04 -16.30
C LYS A 140 -2.66 8.53 -15.68
N LYS A 141 -3.28 7.72 -14.82
CA LYS A 141 -4.62 7.96 -14.25
C LYS A 141 -4.62 8.27 -12.76
N ILE A 142 -3.64 7.73 -12.04
CA ILE A 142 -3.41 7.99 -10.63
C ILE A 142 -2.12 8.80 -10.52
N LYS A 143 -2.19 9.92 -9.81
CA LYS A 143 -1.05 10.81 -9.60
C LYS A 143 -0.14 10.26 -8.49
N PHE A 144 0.61 9.21 -8.80
CA PHE A 144 1.62 8.68 -7.88
C PHE A 144 2.76 9.68 -7.68
N ASP A 145 3.15 9.92 -6.42
CA ASP A 145 4.39 10.64 -6.12
C ASP A 145 5.60 9.74 -6.37
N THR A 146 5.46 8.45 -6.06
CA THR A 146 6.48 7.43 -6.30
C THR A 146 5.84 6.09 -6.61
N VAL A 147 6.51 5.28 -7.44
CA VAL A 147 6.11 3.90 -7.74
C VAL A 147 7.30 2.98 -7.52
N MET A 148 7.11 1.97 -6.68
CA MET A 148 8.01 0.82 -6.55
C MET A 148 7.50 -0.30 -7.45
N ASP A 149 8.25 -0.65 -8.50
CA ASP A 149 8.02 -1.85 -9.29
C ASP A 149 9.00 -2.96 -8.93
N THR A 150 8.47 -4.14 -8.62
CA THR A 150 9.25 -5.31 -8.20
C THR A 150 9.10 -6.44 -9.20
N THR A 151 10.21 -7.02 -9.64
CA THR A 151 10.18 -8.25 -10.45
C THR A 151 10.35 -9.48 -9.57
N MET A 152 9.57 -10.52 -9.80
CA MET A 152 9.62 -11.77 -9.04
C MET A 152 9.66 -12.96 -9.99
N GLU A 153 10.53 -13.93 -9.70
CA GLU A 153 10.70 -15.15 -10.47
C GLU A 153 10.76 -16.35 -9.51
N ALA A 154 10.11 -17.45 -9.88
CA ALA A 154 10.15 -18.71 -9.16
C ALA A 154 10.73 -19.78 -10.09
N VAL A 155 11.69 -20.56 -9.57
CA VAL A 155 12.37 -21.62 -10.32
C VAL A 155 12.20 -22.92 -9.56
N VAL A 156 11.71 -23.97 -10.24
CA VAL A 156 11.72 -25.34 -9.72
C VAL A 156 13.10 -25.93 -9.98
N LYS A 157 13.73 -26.50 -8.95
CA LYS A 157 15.03 -27.17 -9.06
C LYS A 157 14.86 -28.66 -8.84
#